data_AF-A0A0D2ZQV9-F1
#
_entry.id   AF-A0A0D2ZQV9-F1
#
_cell.length_a   1.000
_cell.length_b   1.000
_cell.length_c   1.000
_cell.angle_alpha   90.00
_cell.angle_beta   90.00
_cell.angle_gamma   90.00
#
_symmetry.space_group_name_H-M   'P 1'
#
loop_
_entity.id
_entity.type
_entity.pdbx_description
1 polymer ?
#
loop_
_entity_poly.entity_id
_entity_poly.type
_entity_poly.pdbx_seq_one_letter_code
_entity_poly.pdbx_strand_id
1 'polypeptide(L)'
;MSSFVKRKKTKINLKTRLKKKVEESPPWLKALFDFVEMPPMDTVFRRLFLFAFMGGWSIMNSAEGGPAFQVAVSLAACIYFLNEKTKSLGRAFLIGIGALVAGWFCGSLVIPMIPTVLINPAWTLELLTSLVAYVFLFLSCTFLK
;
A
#
# COMPACT_ATOMS: atom_id res chain seq x y z
N MET A 1 11.96 50.69 -5.86
CA MET A 1 12.32 49.26 -5.71
C MET A 1 11.45 48.53 -4.65
N SER A 2 10.12 48.65 -4.68
CA SER A 2 9.23 48.05 -3.66
C SER A 2 8.29 46.95 -4.20
N SER A 3 8.24 46.77 -5.53
CA SER A 3 7.32 45.83 -6.19
C SER A 3 7.82 44.38 -6.20
N PHE A 4 9.13 44.15 -6.10
CA PHE A 4 9.72 42.81 -6.22
C PHE A 4 9.72 41.99 -4.93
N VAL A 5 9.63 42.63 -3.75
CA VAL A 5 9.59 41.93 -2.46
C VAL A 5 8.22 41.28 -2.20
N LYS A 6 7.14 41.84 -2.77
CA LYS A 6 5.78 41.29 -2.59
C LYS A 6 5.56 39.93 -3.28
N ARG A 7 6.39 39.53 -4.26
CA ARG A 7 6.24 38.22 -4.93
C ARG A 7 6.86 37.04 -4.17
N LYS A 8 7.74 37.27 -3.18
CA LYS A 8 8.32 36.18 -2.36
C LYS A 8 7.43 35.72 -1.20
N LYS A 9 6.30 36.39 -0.93
CA LYS A 9 5.31 35.98 0.08
C LYS A 9 4.09 35.25 -0.52
N THR A 10 4.20 34.69 -1.71
CA THR A 10 3.36 33.54 -2.10
C THR A 10 3.89 32.31 -1.36
N LYS A 11 3.78 32.31 -0.02
CA LYS A 11 3.80 31.06 0.75
C LYS A 11 2.59 30.30 0.24
N ILE A 12 2.84 29.41 -0.72
CA ILE A 12 1.90 28.48 -1.29
C ILE A 12 1.22 27.81 -0.09
N ASN A 13 0.00 28.28 0.18
CA ASN A 13 -0.85 27.81 1.25
C ASN A 13 -1.50 26.49 0.77
N LEU A 14 -0.66 25.56 0.30
CA LEU A 14 -1.08 24.28 -0.24
C LEU A 14 -1.81 23.48 0.84
N LYS A 15 -1.32 23.59 2.09
CA LYS A 15 -1.91 22.93 3.27
C LYS A 15 -3.34 23.40 3.57
N THR A 16 -3.63 24.70 3.44
CA THR A 16 -4.98 25.26 3.68
C THR A 16 -5.91 25.05 2.48
N ARG A 17 -5.38 25.06 1.25
CA ARG A 17 -6.13 24.68 0.04
C ARG A 17 -6.47 23.19 0.02
N LEU A 18 -5.55 22.31 0.44
CA LEU A 18 -5.78 20.88 0.64
C LEU A 18 -6.80 20.64 1.76
N LYS A 19 -6.69 21.33 2.90
CA LYS A 19 -7.72 21.28 3.96
C LYS A 19 -9.11 21.68 3.44
N LYS A 20 -9.21 22.80 2.71
CA LYS A 20 -10.49 23.22 2.10
C LYS A 20 -11.03 22.20 1.10
N LYS A 21 -10.18 21.63 0.24
CA LYS A 21 -10.58 20.59 -0.70
C LYS A 21 -10.99 19.29 0.00
N VAL A 22 -10.43 18.99 1.17
CA VAL A 22 -10.81 17.84 2.01
C VAL A 22 -12.13 18.10 2.76
N GLU A 23 -12.40 19.33 3.19
CA GLU A 23 -13.70 19.73 3.74
C GLU A 23 -14.80 19.76 2.67
N GLU A 24 -14.48 20.11 1.43
CA GLU A 24 -15.36 20.02 0.24
C GLU A 24 -15.32 18.64 -0.44
N SER A 25 -14.56 17.67 0.07
CA SER A 25 -14.52 16.35 -0.55
C SER A 25 -15.87 15.64 -0.38
N PRO A 26 -16.37 15.00 -1.45
CA PRO A 26 -17.67 14.34 -1.46
C PRO A 26 -17.79 13.28 -0.35
N PRO A 27 -19.01 13.01 0.15
CA PRO A 27 -19.23 12.18 1.34
C PRO A 27 -18.61 10.78 1.26
N TRP A 28 -18.46 10.22 0.06
CA TRP A 28 -17.75 8.96 -0.17
C TRP A 28 -16.25 9.05 0.13
N LEU A 29 -15.57 10.17 -0.18
CA LEU A 29 -14.16 10.38 0.16
C LEU A 29 -13.97 10.53 1.67
N LYS A 30 -14.89 11.22 2.34
CA LYS A 30 -14.86 11.32 3.81
C LYS A 30 -15.11 9.96 4.46
N ALA A 31 -16.02 9.15 3.94
CA ALA A 31 -16.25 7.78 4.39
C ALA A 31 -15.00 6.90 4.17
N LEU A 32 -14.31 7.05 3.03
CA LEU A 32 -13.03 6.37 2.79
C LEU A 32 -11.94 6.83 3.77
N PHE A 33 -11.84 8.14 4.07
CA PHE A 33 -10.89 8.64 5.07
C PHE A 33 -11.25 8.24 6.50
N ASP A 34 -12.53 8.12 6.83
CA ASP A 34 -12.99 7.65 8.15
C ASP A 34 -12.74 6.14 8.32
N PHE A 35 -12.83 5.40 7.22
CA PHE A 35 -12.39 4.00 7.12
C PHE A 35 -10.85 3.87 7.12
N VAL A 36 -10.14 4.95 6.74
CA VAL A 36 -8.68 5.05 6.68
C VAL A 36 -8.12 5.78 7.90
N GLU A 37 -8.09 5.10 9.03
CA GLU A 37 -7.44 5.65 10.22
C GLU A 37 -5.93 5.64 10.02
N MET A 38 -5.24 6.77 10.22
CA MET A 38 -3.77 6.82 10.15
C MET A 38 -3.21 6.26 11.47
N PRO A 39 -2.68 5.02 11.49
CA PRO A 39 -2.07 4.47 12.69
C PRO A 39 -0.77 5.22 13.03
N PRO A 40 -0.26 5.06 14.27
CA PRO A 40 1.03 5.62 14.67
C PRO A 40 2.14 5.25 13.69
N MET A 41 2.95 6.23 13.28
CA MET A 41 4.00 6.07 12.27
C MET A 41 4.96 4.92 12.59
N ASP A 42 5.26 4.66 13.87
CA ASP A 42 6.08 3.54 14.32
C ASP A 42 5.53 2.16 13.90
N THR A 43 4.20 2.00 13.97
CA THR A 43 3.54 0.75 13.56
C THR A 43 3.55 0.60 12.04
N VAL A 44 3.38 1.71 11.31
CA VAL A 44 3.47 1.73 9.85
C VAL A 44 4.86 1.32 9.39
N PHE A 45 5.90 1.94 9.96
CA PHE A 45 7.28 1.62 9.62
C PHE A 45 7.64 0.18 9.94
N ARG A 46 7.20 -0.37 11.09
CA ARG A 46 7.46 -1.76 11.45
C ARG A 46 6.80 -2.74 10.45
N ARG A 47 5.58 -2.46 10.02
CA ARG A 47 4.86 -3.26 9.01
C ARG A 47 5.54 -3.11 7.64
N LEU A 48 5.85 -1.88 7.23
CA LEU A 48 6.54 -1.59 5.97
C LEU A 48 7.86 -2.34 5.90
N PHE A 49 8.64 -2.32 6.99
CA PHE A 49 9.92 -3.02 7.05
C PHE A 49 9.75 -4.53 6.90
N LEU A 50 8.72 -5.12 7.53
CA LEU A 50 8.44 -6.55 7.41
C LEU A 50 8.07 -6.94 5.97
N PHE A 51 7.17 -6.19 5.32
CA PHE A 51 6.79 -6.46 3.93
C PHE A 51 7.91 -6.13 2.93
N ALA A 52 8.69 -5.09 3.17
CA ALA A 52 9.84 -4.73 2.34
C ALA A 52 10.95 -5.78 2.45
N PHE A 53 11.21 -6.31 3.66
CA PHE A 53 12.18 -7.37 3.87
C PHE A 53 11.72 -8.68 3.23
N MET A 54 10.43 -9.03 3.36
CA MET A 54 9.84 -10.18 2.65
C MET A 54 9.93 -10.03 1.13
N GLY A 55 9.60 -8.85 0.59
CA GLY A 55 9.70 -8.57 -0.85
C GLY A 55 11.15 -8.60 -1.36
N GLY A 56 12.08 -8.00 -0.61
CA GLY A 56 13.52 -8.05 -0.92
C GLY A 56 14.06 -9.48 -0.89
N TRP A 57 13.68 -10.27 0.12
CA TRP A 57 14.03 -11.69 0.21
C TRP A 57 13.46 -12.49 -0.97
N SER A 58 12.23 -12.17 -1.38
CA SER A 58 11.58 -12.78 -2.54
C SER A 58 12.36 -12.53 -3.84
N ILE A 59 12.85 -11.31 -4.04
CA ILE A 59 13.68 -10.93 -5.20
C ILE A 59 15.04 -11.64 -5.18
N MET A 60 15.67 -11.76 -4.02
CA MET A 60 16.97 -12.43 -3.90
C MET A 60 16.88 -13.95 -4.09
N ASN A 61 15.75 -14.56 -3.74
CA ASN A 61 15.54 -16.02 -3.78
C ASN A 61 14.53 -16.44 -4.86
N SER A 62 14.36 -15.63 -5.91
CA SER A 62 13.40 -15.89 -6.98
C SER A 62 13.66 -17.16 -7.81
N ALA A 63 14.77 -17.86 -7.55
CA ALA A 63 15.25 -18.99 -8.35
C ALA A 63 14.84 -20.38 -7.83
N GLU A 64 14.50 -20.56 -6.54
CA GLU A 64 14.39 -21.91 -5.94
C GLU A 64 12.96 -22.37 -5.60
N GLY A 65 11.96 -21.49 -5.70
CA GLY A 65 10.56 -21.85 -5.50
C GLY A 65 9.68 -20.61 -5.52
N GLY A 66 8.52 -20.68 -6.17
CA GLY A 66 7.63 -19.53 -6.32
C GLY A 66 7.28 -18.84 -4.98
N PRO A 67 6.98 -17.54 -4.99
CA PRO A 67 6.80 -16.71 -3.79
C PRO A 67 5.55 -17.04 -2.95
N ALA A 68 4.82 -18.10 -3.28
CA ALA A 68 3.53 -18.46 -2.67
C ALA A 68 3.61 -18.60 -1.14
N PHE A 69 4.66 -19.23 -0.61
CA PHE A 69 4.83 -19.37 0.84
C PHE A 69 5.04 -18.00 1.51
N GLN A 70 5.84 -17.13 0.89
CA GLN A 70 6.09 -15.79 1.41
C GLN A 70 4.81 -14.95 1.38
N VAL A 71 4.01 -15.06 0.31
CA VAL A 71 2.69 -14.43 0.21
C VAL A 71 1.77 -14.92 1.32
N ALA A 72 1.70 -16.23 1.58
CA ALA A 72 0.87 -16.79 2.64
C ALA A 72 1.26 -16.28 4.03
N VAL A 73 2.56 -16.24 4.35
CA VAL A 73 3.06 -15.69 5.63
C VAL A 73 2.74 -14.20 5.74
N SER A 74 2.92 -13.44 4.66
CA SER A 74 2.60 -12.01 4.63
C SER A 74 1.11 -11.72 4.80
N LEU A 75 0.25 -12.56 4.23
CA LEU A 75 -1.20 -12.50 4.36
C LEU A 75 -1.62 -12.83 5.81
N ALA A 76 -1.06 -13.89 6.39
CA ALA A 76 -1.31 -14.27 7.77
C ALA A 76 -0.88 -13.18 8.76
N ALA A 77 0.32 -12.61 8.56
CA ALA A 77 0.80 -11.46 9.33
C ALA A 77 -0.15 -10.26 9.17
N CYS A 78 -0.67 -10.04 7.96
CA CYS A 78 -1.60 -8.95 7.72
C CYS A 78 -2.94 -9.15 8.46
N ILE A 79 -3.52 -10.35 8.36
CA ILE A 79 -4.76 -10.71 9.06
C ILE A 79 -4.57 -10.60 10.58
N TYR A 80 -3.42 -11.02 11.11
CA TYR A 80 -3.09 -10.90 12.52
C TYR A 80 -3.08 -9.42 12.97
N PHE A 81 -2.40 -8.55 12.22
CA PHE A 81 -2.36 -7.12 12.51
C PHE A 81 -3.71 -6.42 12.37
N LEU A 82 -4.56 -6.85 11.44
CA LEU A 82 -5.94 -6.37 11.35
C LEU A 82 -6.77 -6.85 12.52
N ASN A 83 -6.61 -8.11 12.93
CA ASN A 83 -7.36 -8.66 14.04
C ASN A 83 -7.05 -7.93 15.37
N GLU A 84 -5.79 -7.54 15.61
CA GLU A 84 -5.43 -6.67 16.74
C GLU A 84 -6.16 -5.32 16.70
N LYS A 85 -6.39 -4.76 15.51
CA LYS A 85 -7.03 -3.44 15.32
C LYS A 85 -8.55 -3.51 15.43
N THR A 86 -9.18 -4.43 14.71
CA THR A 86 -10.64 -4.51 14.55
C THR A 86 -11.29 -5.36 15.65
N LYS A 87 -10.50 -6.11 16.44
CA LYS A 87 -10.96 -7.12 17.42
C LYS A 87 -11.91 -8.18 16.85
N SER A 88 -11.93 -8.35 15.53
CA SER A 88 -12.79 -9.31 14.84
C SER A 88 -12.03 -10.04 13.74
N LEU A 89 -11.82 -11.34 13.93
CA LEU A 89 -11.11 -12.21 12.98
C LEU A 89 -11.79 -12.25 11.61
N GLY A 90 -13.12 -12.32 11.58
CA GLY A 90 -13.87 -12.43 10.32
C GLY A 90 -13.70 -11.22 9.41
N ARG A 91 -13.79 -9.99 9.94
CA ARG A 91 -13.56 -8.77 9.15
C ARG A 91 -12.09 -8.63 8.75
N ALA A 92 -11.17 -8.96 9.66
CA ALA A 92 -9.74 -8.96 9.37
C ALA A 92 -9.40 -9.88 8.20
N PHE A 93 -10.00 -11.07 8.17
CA PHE A 93 -9.82 -12.05 7.12
C PHE A 93 -10.42 -11.59 5.79
N LEU A 94 -11.66 -11.07 5.80
CA LEU A 94 -12.32 -10.53 4.62
C LEU A 94 -11.54 -9.37 3.99
N ILE A 95 -11.01 -8.46 4.81
CA ILE A 95 -10.19 -7.34 4.33
C ILE A 95 -8.84 -7.85 3.81
N GLY A 96 -8.21 -8.82 4.49
CA GLY A 96 -6.96 -9.45 4.03
C GLY A 96 -7.11 -10.15 2.67
N ILE A 97 -8.17 -10.93 2.48
CA ILE A 97 -8.49 -11.54 1.18
C ILE A 97 -8.84 -10.47 0.15
N GLY A 98 -9.65 -9.47 0.51
CA GLY A 98 -10.01 -8.37 -0.38
C GLY A 98 -8.77 -7.63 -0.89
N ALA A 99 -7.80 -7.40 -0.01
CA ALA A 99 -6.51 -6.81 -0.34
C ALA A 99 -5.70 -7.67 -1.30
N LEU A 100 -5.67 -8.99 -1.09
CA LEU A 100 -4.97 -9.94 -1.96
C LEU A 100 -5.61 -9.99 -3.36
N VAL A 101 -6.94 -10.07 -3.44
CA VAL A 101 -7.67 -10.06 -4.71
C VAL A 101 -7.49 -8.74 -5.44
N ALA A 102 -7.56 -7.60 -4.74
CA ALA A 102 -7.31 -6.29 -5.31
C ALA A 102 -5.86 -6.15 -5.81
N GLY A 103 -4.88 -6.63 -5.04
CA GLY A 103 -3.47 -6.66 -5.43
C GLY A 103 -3.22 -7.57 -6.63
N TRP A 104 -3.86 -8.73 -6.69
CA TRP A 104 -3.81 -9.62 -7.83
C TRP A 104 -4.40 -9.00 -9.10
N PHE A 105 -5.57 -8.37 -8.98
CA PHE A 105 -6.23 -7.69 -10.08
C PHE A 105 -5.39 -6.51 -10.58
N CYS A 106 -4.85 -5.70 -9.67
CA CYS A 106 -3.95 -4.60 -10.01
C CYS A 106 -2.65 -5.13 -10.65
N GLY A 107 -2.07 -6.21 -10.13
CA GLY A 107 -0.90 -6.86 -10.73
C GLY A 107 -1.19 -7.34 -12.15
N SER A 108 -2.35 -7.97 -12.37
CA SER A 108 -2.78 -8.43 -13.69
C SER A 108 -2.95 -7.29 -14.70
N LEU A 109 -3.27 -6.07 -14.26
CA LEU A 109 -3.36 -4.89 -15.12
C LEU A 109 -2.01 -4.21 -15.34
N VAL A 110 -1.17 -4.14 -14.29
CA VAL A 110 0.10 -3.41 -14.30
C VAL A 110 1.21 -4.21 -15.00
N ILE A 111 1.28 -5.52 -14.80
CA ILE A 111 2.35 -6.37 -15.34
C ILE A 111 2.37 -6.40 -16.87
N PRO A 112 1.22 -6.53 -17.58
CA PRO A 112 1.21 -6.48 -19.04
C PRO A 112 1.55 -5.11 -19.62
N MET A 113 1.43 -4.04 -18.83
CA MET A 113 1.79 -2.68 -19.25
C MET A 113 3.30 -2.41 -19.15
N ILE A 114 4.07 -3.25 -18.47
CA ILE A 114 5.52 -3.09 -18.35
C ILE A 114 6.16 -3.72 -19.60
N PRO A 115 6.90 -2.94 -20.41
CA PRO A 115 7.59 -3.50 -21.56
C PRO A 115 8.61 -4.53 -21.09
N THR A 116 8.58 -5.71 -21.70
CA THR A 116 9.45 -6.86 -21.37
C THR A 116 10.95 -6.55 -21.48
N VAL A 117 11.31 -5.46 -22.13
CA VAL A 117 12.69 -4.91 -22.22
C VAL A 117 13.20 -4.41 -20.86
N LEU A 118 12.32 -3.98 -19.96
CA LEU A 118 12.67 -3.56 -18.59
C LEU A 118 12.65 -4.72 -17.58
N ILE A 119 12.10 -5.88 -17.96
CA ILE A 119 11.93 -7.02 -17.06
C ILE A 119 13.16 -7.92 -17.20
N ASN A 120 13.93 -8.02 -16.13
CA ASN A 120 15.07 -8.92 -16.07
C ASN A 120 14.56 -10.38 -16.23
N PRO A 121 15.16 -11.23 -17.09
CA PRO A 121 14.69 -12.60 -17.33
C PRO A 121 14.57 -13.49 -16.07
N ALA A 122 15.25 -13.12 -14.99
CA ALA A 122 15.16 -13.80 -13.69
C ALA A 122 13.88 -13.47 -12.89
N TRP A 123 13.12 -12.44 -13.29
CA TRP A 123 11.91 -12.01 -12.58
C TRP A 123 10.71 -12.73 -13.17
N THR A 124 10.23 -13.76 -12.44
CA THR A 124 9.04 -14.50 -12.85
C THR A 124 7.80 -13.62 -12.74
N LEU A 125 6.79 -13.88 -13.59
CA LEU A 125 5.49 -13.20 -13.54
C LEU A 125 4.85 -13.31 -12.14
N GLU A 126 5.03 -14.46 -11.49
CA GLU A 126 4.60 -14.76 -10.11
C GLU A 126 5.30 -13.86 -9.07
N LEU A 127 6.56 -13.49 -9.31
CA LEU A 127 7.28 -12.58 -8.44
C LEU A 127 6.70 -11.16 -8.53
N LEU A 128 6.46 -10.65 -9.74
CA LEU A 128 5.87 -9.31 -9.90
C LEU A 128 4.45 -9.24 -9.31
N THR A 129 3.61 -10.25 -9.51
CA THR A 129 2.26 -10.27 -8.91
C THR A 129 2.35 -10.31 -7.38
N SER A 130 3.27 -11.09 -6.81
CA SER A 130 3.48 -11.16 -5.36
C SER A 130 3.96 -9.83 -4.77
N LEU A 131 4.83 -9.09 -5.47
CA LEU A 131 5.26 -7.74 -5.06
C LEU A 131 4.11 -6.75 -5.00
N VAL A 132 3.25 -6.74 -6.02
CA VAL A 132 2.06 -5.89 -6.02
C VAL A 132 1.12 -6.31 -4.89
N ALA A 133 0.95 -7.62 -4.65
CA ALA A 133 0.17 -8.12 -3.53
C ALA A 133 0.72 -7.67 -2.17
N TYR A 134 2.05 -7.66 -1.96
CA TYR A 134 2.65 -7.15 -0.72
C TYR A 134 2.35 -5.67 -0.49
N VAL A 135 2.37 -4.85 -1.54
CA VAL A 135 2.02 -3.42 -1.44
C VAL A 135 0.56 -3.27 -1.05
N PHE A 136 -0.35 -4.01 -1.68
CA PHE A 136 -1.78 -3.94 -1.36
C PHE A 136 -2.11 -4.49 0.04
N LEU A 137 -1.45 -5.56 0.46
CA LEU A 137 -1.56 -6.09 1.82
C LEU A 137 -1.02 -5.09 2.83
N PHE A 138 0.12 -4.46 2.58
CA PHE A 138 0.65 -3.40 3.42
C PHE A 138 -0.31 -2.21 3.54
N LEU A 139 -0.85 -1.73 2.41
CA LEU A 139 -1.81 -0.64 2.40
C LEU A 139 -3.07 -0.99 3.18
N SER A 140 -3.61 -2.19 2.97
CA SER A 140 -4.80 -2.66 3.69
C SER A 140 -4.53 -2.82 5.17
N CYS A 141 -3.38 -3.36 5.53
CA CYS A 141 -2.95 -3.45 6.92
C CYS A 141 -2.69 -2.12 7.61
N THR A 142 -2.26 -1.13 6.84
CA THR A 142 -1.89 0.18 7.38
C THR A 142 -3.10 1.08 7.52
N PHE A 143 -3.99 1.05 6.53
CA PHE A 143 -5.03 2.04 6.40
C PHE A 143 -6.42 1.50 6.70
N LEU A 144 -6.73 0.23 6.41
CA LEU A 144 -8.10 -0.27 6.58
C LEU A 144 -8.40 -0.67 8.03
N LYS A 145 -9.63 -0.36 8.48
CA LYS A 145 -10.14 -0.59 9.83
C LYS A 145 -11.16 -1.73 9.89
#